data_AF-A0A3C0YMQ3-F1
#
_entry.id   AF-A0A3C0YMQ3-F1
#
_cell.length_a   1.000
_cell.length_b   1.000
_cell.length_c   1.000
_cell.angle_alpha   90.00
_cell.angle_beta   90.00
_cell.angle_gamma   90.00
#
_symmetry.space_group_name_H-M   'P 1'
#
loop_
_entity.id
_entity.type
_entity.pdbx_description
1 polymer ?
#
loop_
_entity_poly.entity_id
_entity_poly.type
_entity_poly.pdbx_seq_one_letter_code
_entity_poly.pdbx_strand_id
1 'polypeptide(L)'
;YLNQASKFGAFFDPVADKLMVIAALLVLLELDRVNAIISLVIIGRELSISSLREWMATIGKPGGMTVMFIGKLKTTIQMIAILLLLYYDDLWFIKVKWIGNILINVAALLTVISMVYYIRLAWPTLRKSIKLR
;
A
#
# COMPACT_ATOMS: atom_id res chain seq x y z
N TYR A 1 -18.30 9.83 27.05
CA TYR A 1 -17.87 8.54 27.63
C TYR A 1 -17.56 7.53 26.51
N LEU A 2 -16.45 7.67 25.79
CA LEU A 2 -15.96 6.63 24.85
C LEU A 2 -14.43 6.68 24.75
N ASN A 3 -13.74 6.67 25.89
CA ASN A 3 -12.27 6.66 25.93
C ASN A 3 -11.71 5.29 26.35
N GLN A 4 -12.40 4.21 25.95
CA GLN A 4 -11.92 2.83 26.12
C GLN A 4 -11.31 2.33 24.81
N ALA A 5 -10.28 3.02 24.32
CA ALA A 5 -9.41 2.42 23.32
C ALA A 5 -8.54 1.40 24.05
N SER A 6 -8.85 0.12 23.90
CA SER A 6 -7.96 -0.96 24.35
C SER A 6 -6.63 -0.83 23.63
N LYS A 7 -5.51 -0.94 24.35
CA LYS A 7 -4.16 -1.00 23.74
C LYS A 7 -4.06 -2.07 22.66
N PHE A 8 -4.87 -3.13 22.77
CA PHE A 8 -4.99 -4.18 21.77
C PHE A 8 -5.73 -3.71 20.50
N GLY A 9 -6.84 -2.96 20.64
CA GLY A 9 -7.58 -2.42 19.50
C GLY A 9 -6.74 -1.46 18.66
N ALA A 10 -6.04 -0.53 19.31
CA ALA A 10 -5.15 0.41 18.63
C ALA A 10 -3.97 -0.27 17.89
N PHE A 11 -3.54 -1.44 18.35
CA PHE A 11 -2.55 -2.27 17.64
C PHE A 11 -3.17 -3.00 16.44
N PHE A 12 -4.44 -3.38 16.53
CA PHE A 12 -5.13 -4.14 15.50
C PHE A 12 -5.62 -3.27 14.34
N ASP A 13 -5.96 -1.99 14.57
CA ASP A 13 -6.46 -1.09 13.52
C ASP A 13 -5.53 -1.04 12.27
N PRO A 14 -4.20 -0.84 12.41
CA PRO A 14 -3.30 -0.80 11.25
C PRO A 14 -3.10 -2.16 10.55
N VAL A 15 -3.46 -3.26 11.22
CA VAL A 15 -3.44 -4.61 10.65
C VAL A 15 -4.72 -4.83 9.85
N ALA A 16 -5.87 -4.48 10.42
CA ALA A 16 -7.17 -4.56 9.77
C ALA A 16 -7.21 -3.73 8.47
N ASP A 17 -6.66 -2.52 8.48
CA ASP A 17 -6.57 -1.65 7.30
C ASP A 17 -5.87 -2.35 6.12
N LYS A 18 -4.76 -3.04 6.39
CA LYS A 18 -4.01 -3.76 5.34
C LYS A 18 -4.77 -4.98 4.86
N LEU A 19 -5.35 -5.75 5.78
CA LEU A 19 -6.13 -6.94 5.43
C LEU A 19 -7.35 -6.58 4.58
N MET A 20 -8.01 -5.46 4.86
CA MET A 20 -9.14 -4.97 4.05
C MET A 20 -8.73 -4.74 2.60
N VAL A 21 -7.59 -4.07 2.37
CA VAL A 21 -7.07 -3.80 1.02
C VAL A 21 -6.65 -5.09 0.31
N ILE A 22 -5.99 -6.01 1.03
CA ILE A 22 -5.58 -7.31 0.49
C ILE A 22 -6.82 -8.11 0.09
N ALA A 23 -7.83 -8.20 0.96
CA ALA A 23 -9.08 -8.90 0.69
C ALA A 23 -9.80 -8.31 -0.53
N ALA A 24 -9.89 -6.99 -0.63
CA ALA A 24 -10.50 -6.33 -1.78
C ALA A 24 -9.77 -6.67 -3.10
N LEU A 25 -8.43 -6.68 -3.11
CA LEU A 25 -7.64 -7.06 -4.29
C LEU A 25 -7.79 -8.53 -4.66
N LEU A 26 -7.94 -9.42 -3.66
CA LEU A 26 -8.20 -10.85 -3.91
C LEU A 26 -9.58 -11.07 -4.53
N VAL A 27 -10.62 -10.39 -4.03
CA VAL A 27 -11.97 -10.43 -4.64
C VAL A 27 -11.93 -9.88 -6.06
N LEU A 28 -11.24 -8.75 -6.30
CA LEU A 28 -11.11 -8.21 -7.65
C LEU A 28 -10.32 -9.12 -8.60
N LEU A 29 -9.36 -9.87 -8.08
CA LEU A 29 -8.63 -10.88 -8.84
C LEU A 29 -9.54 -12.06 -9.22
N GLU A 30 -10.35 -12.55 -8.28
CA GLU A 30 -11.32 -13.64 -8.53
C GLU A 30 -12.38 -13.24 -9.56
N LEU A 31 -12.78 -11.97 -9.57
CA LEU A 31 -13.73 -11.41 -10.56
C LEU A 31 -13.09 -11.07 -11.92
N ASP A 32 -11.80 -11.36 -12.13
CA ASP A 32 -11.03 -11.00 -13.33
C ASP A 32 -11.03 -9.48 -13.63
N ARG A 33 -11.04 -8.66 -12.58
CA ARG A 33 -11.08 -7.18 -12.67
C ARG A 33 -9.73 -6.54 -12.43
N VAL A 34 -8.76 -7.30 -11.92
CA VAL A 34 -7.35 -6.88 -11.71
C VAL A 34 -6.44 -8.04 -12.08
N ASN A 35 -5.30 -7.74 -12.72
CA ASN A 35 -4.30 -8.74 -13.07
C ASN A 35 -3.57 -9.28 -11.82
N ALA A 36 -3.29 -10.60 -11.81
CA ALA A 36 -2.58 -11.28 -10.71
C ALA A 36 -1.24 -10.62 -10.34
N ILE A 37 -0.45 -10.20 -11.32
CA ILE A 37 0.85 -9.55 -11.10
C ILE A 37 0.67 -8.21 -10.40
N ILE A 38 -0.34 -7.43 -10.81
CA ILE A 38 -0.66 -6.14 -10.20
C ILE A 38 -1.07 -6.34 -8.74
N SER A 39 -1.99 -7.26 -8.47
CA SER A 39 -2.43 -7.59 -7.11
C SER A 39 -1.26 -8.04 -6.24
N LEU A 40 -0.40 -8.94 -6.76
CA LEU A 40 0.76 -9.44 -6.03
C LEU A 40 1.77 -8.34 -5.70
N VAL A 41 2.05 -7.43 -6.65
CA VAL A 41 2.95 -6.29 -6.44
C VAL A 41 2.42 -5.35 -5.36
N ILE A 42 1.12 -5.03 -5.39
CA ILE A 42 0.50 -4.13 -4.41
C ILE A 42 0.49 -4.79 -3.01
N ILE A 43 0.03 -6.04 -2.90
CA ILE A 43 -0.05 -6.79 -1.64
C ILE A 43 1.34 -6.96 -1.03
N GLY A 44 2.31 -7.45 -1.82
CA GLY A 44 3.69 -7.64 -1.35
C GLY A 44 4.31 -6.35 -0.84
N ARG A 45 4.02 -5.22 -1.50
CA ARG A 45 4.49 -3.89 -1.08
C ARG A 45 3.81 -3.41 0.21
N GLU A 46 2.51 -3.62 0.39
CA GLU A 46 1.78 -3.20 1.59
C GLU A 46 2.41 -3.80 2.85
N LEU A 47 2.78 -5.09 2.79
CA LEU A 47 3.49 -5.77 3.86
C LEU A 47 4.94 -5.29 4.00
N SER A 48 5.72 -5.36 2.91
CA SER A 48 7.17 -5.09 2.95
C SER A 48 7.52 -3.67 3.39
N ILE A 49 6.86 -2.66 2.83
CA ILE A 49 7.17 -1.26 3.16
C ILE A 49 6.66 -0.86 4.53
N SER A 50 5.56 -1.46 4.99
CA SER A 50 5.09 -1.25 6.35
C SER A 50 6.12 -1.72 7.38
N SER A 51 6.62 -2.95 7.23
CA SER A 51 7.66 -3.51 8.11
C SER A 51 8.97 -2.71 8.03
N LEU A 52 9.40 -2.33 6.82
CA LEU A 52 10.61 -1.53 6.65
C LEU A 52 10.49 -0.16 7.33
N ARG A 53 9.34 0.50 7.20
CA ARG A 53 9.10 1.81 7.83
C ARG A 53 9.05 1.71 9.35
N GLU A 54 8.43 0.67 9.87
CA GLU A 54 8.40 0.40 11.31
C GLU A 54 9.81 0.18 11.87
N TRP A 55 10.62 -0.67 11.21
CA TRP A 55 12.02 -0.86 11.58
C TRP A 55 12.87 0.42 11.48
N MET A 56 12.67 1.24 10.44
CA MET A 56 13.38 2.51 10.32
C MET A 56 13.01 3.52 11.42
N ALA A 57 11.77 3.46 11.92
CA ALA A 57 11.33 4.27 13.04
C ALA A 57 12.02 3.85 14.36
N THR A 58 12.24 2.54 14.59
CA THR A 58 12.90 2.05 15.81
C THR A 58 14.37 2.47 15.89
N ILE A 59 15.04 2.65 14.76
CA ILE A 59 16.46 3.08 14.68
C ILE A 59 16.63 4.60 14.54
N GLY A 60 15.56 5.38 14.70
CA GLY A 60 15.61 6.85 14.68
C GLY A 60 15.92 7.47 13.31
N LYS A 61 15.69 6.74 12.20
CA LYS A 61 15.88 7.25 10.84
C LYS A 61 14.55 7.30 10.08
N PRO A 62 13.66 8.26 10.39
CA PRO A 62 12.40 8.39 9.67
C PRO A 62 12.69 8.64 8.18
N GLY A 63 11.96 7.91 7.32
CA GLY A 63 12.10 8.07 5.87
C GLY A 63 11.87 9.51 5.43
N GLY A 64 12.69 10.04 4.52
CA GLY A 64 12.68 11.45 4.12
C GLY A 64 11.31 11.96 3.62
N MET A 65 11.10 13.28 3.71
CA MET A 65 9.82 13.95 3.46
C MET A 65 9.23 13.69 2.06
N THR A 66 10.08 13.67 1.02
CA THR A 66 9.67 13.40 -0.38
C THR A 66 9.04 12.01 -0.57
N VAL A 67 9.50 11.03 0.22
CA VAL A 67 9.01 9.64 0.15
C VAL A 67 7.60 9.51 0.72
N MET A 68 7.32 10.32 1.74
CA MET A 68 6.02 10.36 2.39
C MET A 68 4.93 10.83 1.42
N PHE A 69 5.25 11.77 0.51
CA PHE A 69 4.27 12.29 -0.44
C PHE A 69 3.92 11.29 -1.54
N ILE A 70 4.92 10.68 -2.20
CA ILE A 70 4.69 9.62 -3.19
C ILE A 70 3.96 8.42 -2.55
N GLY A 71 4.31 8.12 -1.29
CA GLY A 71 3.65 7.09 -0.50
C GLY A 71 2.17 7.36 -0.20
N LYS A 72 1.77 8.63 -0.02
CA LYS A 72 0.37 9.04 0.17
C LYS A 72 -0.41 9.03 -1.14
N LEU A 73 0.19 9.55 -2.22
CA LEU A 73 -0.46 9.64 -3.52
C LEU A 73 -0.86 8.25 -4.04
N LYS A 74 0.04 7.27 -3.96
CA LYS A 74 -0.28 5.90 -4.40
C LYS A 74 -1.44 5.29 -3.61
N THR A 75 -1.53 5.54 -2.30
CA THR A 75 -2.57 4.94 -1.46
C THR A 75 -3.91 5.56 -1.80
N THR A 76 -3.97 6.87 -2.03
CA THR A 76 -5.19 7.54 -2.48
C THR A 76 -5.63 7.00 -3.84
N ILE A 77 -4.71 6.90 -4.81
CA ILE A 77 -4.99 6.37 -6.15
C ILE A 77 -5.47 4.92 -6.07
N GLN A 78 -4.82 4.09 -5.25
CA GLN A 78 -5.15 2.68 -5.07
C GLN A 78 -6.54 2.49 -4.46
N MET A 79 -6.87 3.24 -3.41
CA MET A 79 -8.18 3.15 -2.77
C MET A 79 -9.29 3.56 -3.74
N ILE A 80 -9.09 4.63 -4.52
CA ILE A 80 -10.03 5.03 -5.57
C ILE A 80 -10.15 3.93 -6.64
N ALA A 81 -9.03 3.37 -7.09
CA ALA A 81 -9.03 2.29 -8.08
C ALA A 81 -9.83 1.07 -7.62
N ILE A 82 -9.62 0.63 -6.38
CA ILE A 82 -10.33 -0.50 -5.77
C ILE A 82 -11.83 -0.22 -5.72
N LEU A 83 -12.25 0.97 -5.28
CA LEU A 83 -13.67 1.34 -5.23
C LEU A 83 -14.32 1.32 -6.61
N LEU A 84 -13.66 1.90 -7.62
CA LEU A 84 -14.17 1.92 -8.99
C LEU A 84 -14.24 0.51 -9.59
N LEU A 85 -13.25 -0.35 -9.32
CA LEU A 85 -13.25 -1.73 -9.83
C LEU A 85 -14.20 -2.66 -9.08
N LEU A 86 -14.52 -2.36 -7.81
CA LEU A 86 -15.58 -3.05 -7.08
C LEU A 86 -16.96 -2.70 -7.64
N TYR A 87 -17.20 -1.40 -7.91
CA TYR A 87 -18.43 -0.94 -8.56
C TYR A 87 -18.57 -1.50 -9.98
N TYR A 88 -17.51 -1.37 -10.80
CA TYR A 88 -17.32 -1.94 -12.14
C TYR A 88 -18.26 -1.48 -13.27
N ASP A 89 -19.52 -1.17 -12.97
CA ASP A 89 -20.50 -0.74 -13.96
C ASP A 89 -20.25 0.69 -14.44
N ASP A 90 -20.68 1.00 -15.67
CA ASP A 90 -20.52 2.34 -16.24
C ASP A 90 -21.56 3.31 -15.67
N LEU A 91 -21.09 4.51 -15.30
CA LEU A 91 -21.93 5.60 -14.78
C LEU A 91 -22.28 6.54 -15.93
N TRP A 92 -23.39 6.26 -16.62
CA TRP A 92 -23.89 7.05 -17.73
C TRP A 92 -22.84 7.17 -18.86
N PHE A 93 -22.09 8.27 -18.91
CA PHE A 93 -21.03 8.53 -19.89
C PHE A 93 -19.61 8.20 -19.35
N ILE A 94 -19.49 7.89 -18.06
CA ILE A 94 -18.22 7.63 -17.38
C ILE A 94 -17.93 6.14 -17.43
N LYS A 95 -16.86 5.76 -18.15
CA LYS A 95 -16.35 4.39 -18.23
C LYS A 95 -15.59 4.01 -16.95
N VAL A 96 -16.31 3.69 -15.90
CA VAL A 96 -15.75 3.45 -14.55
C VAL A 96 -14.73 2.33 -14.57
N LYS A 97 -15.03 1.21 -15.24
CA LYS A 97 -14.10 0.08 -15.41
C LYS A 97 -12.77 0.51 -16.02
N TRP A 98 -12.81 1.38 -17.03
CA TRP A 98 -11.61 1.81 -17.74
C TRP A 98 -10.75 2.72 -16.86
N ILE A 99 -11.37 3.66 -16.15
CA ILE A 99 -10.69 4.55 -15.20
C ILE A 99 -10.08 3.74 -14.04
N GLY A 100 -10.83 2.81 -13.46
CA GLY A 100 -10.36 1.93 -12.39
C GLY A 100 -9.15 1.11 -12.81
N ASN A 101 -9.17 0.55 -14.03
CA ASN A 101 -8.04 -0.20 -14.59
C ASN A 101 -6.79 0.68 -14.79
N ILE A 102 -6.95 1.92 -15.26
CA ILE A 102 -5.81 2.83 -15.38
C ILE A 102 -5.25 3.17 -13.99
N LEU A 103 -6.11 3.52 -13.05
CA LEU A 103 -5.69 3.92 -11.71
C LEU A 103 -4.98 2.78 -10.97
N ILE A 104 -5.45 1.52 -11.08
CA ILE A 104 -4.78 0.40 -10.41
C ILE A 104 -3.39 0.12 -11.01
N ASN A 105 -3.24 0.27 -12.33
CA ASN A 105 -1.94 0.17 -13.01
C ASN A 105 -0.99 1.29 -12.59
N VAL A 106 -1.48 2.53 -12.53
CA VAL A 106 -0.69 3.68 -12.05
C VAL A 106 -0.31 3.50 -10.58
N ALA A 107 -1.22 3.03 -9.74
CA ALA A 107 -0.94 2.72 -8.34
C ALA A 107 0.16 1.65 -8.21
N ALA A 108 0.12 0.60 -9.03
CA ALA A 108 1.15 -0.45 -9.05
C ALA A 108 2.52 0.09 -9.49
N LEU A 109 2.55 0.96 -10.50
CA LEU A 109 3.80 1.61 -10.93
C LEU A 109 4.39 2.49 -9.81
N LEU A 110 3.57 3.36 -9.21
CA LEU A 110 3.98 4.22 -8.09
C LEU A 110 4.42 3.40 -6.87
N THR A 111 3.78 2.24 -6.66
CA THR A 111 4.14 1.26 -5.62
C THR A 111 5.57 0.77 -5.81
N VAL A 112 5.94 0.32 -7.01
CA VAL A 112 7.30 -0.14 -7.32
C VAL A 112 8.31 0.99 -7.18
N ILE A 113 8.03 2.18 -7.72
CA ILE A 113 8.92 3.35 -7.61
C ILE A 113 9.18 3.69 -6.13
N SER A 114 8.11 3.73 -5.32
CA SER A 114 8.23 4.01 -3.89
C SER A 114 9.04 2.94 -3.16
N MET A 115 8.90 1.66 -3.54
CA MET A 115 9.60 0.55 -2.93
C MET A 115 11.11 0.62 -3.18
N VAL A 116 11.51 0.85 -4.43
CA VAL A 116 12.92 1.04 -4.81
C VAL A 116 13.53 2.21 -4.04
N TYR A 117 12.81 3.33 -3.92
CA TYR A 117 13.27 4.47 -3.13
C TYR A 117 13.51 4.10 -1.66
N TYR A 118 12.51 3.48 -1.01
CA TYR A 118 12.60 3.10 0.40
C TYR A 118 13.76 2.14 0.67
N ILE A 119 13.96 1.14 -0.20
CA ILE A 119 15.07 0.21 -0.09
C ILE A 119 16.41 0.94 -0.22
N ARG A 120 16.55 1.84 -1.21
CA ARG A 120 17.79 2.63 -1.38
C ARG A 120 18.09 3.49 -0.15
N LEU A 121 17.07 4.06 0.49
CA LEU A 121 17.23 4.85 1.71
C LEU A 121 17.65 3.96 2.92
N ALA A 122 17.05 2.77 3.03
CA ALA A 122 17.36 1.83 4.09
C ALA A 122 18.72 1.12 3.90
N TRP A 123 19.17 0.94 2.66
CA TRP A 123 20.33 0.13 2.27
C TRP A 123 21.62 0.45 3.05
N PRO A 124 22.05 1.72 3.21
CA PRO A 124 23.25 2.03 3.98
C PRO A 124 23.13 1.66 5.45
N THR A 125 21.91 1.72 6.00
CA THR A 125 21.65 1.42 7.40
C THR A 125 21.57 -0.09 7.64
N LEU A 126 20.89 -0.82 6.75
CA LEU A 126 20.87 -2.29 6.73
C LEU A 126 22.29 -2.89 6.62
N ARG A 127 23.13 -2.32 5.74
CA ARG A 127 24.52 -2.79 5.58
C ARG A 127 25.36 -2.58 6.84
N LYS A 128 25.12 -1.51 7.60
CA LYS A 128 25.81 -1.26 8.88
C LYS A 128 25.34 -2.20 9.98
N SER A 129 24.04 -2.49 10.08
CA SER A 129 23.52 -3.40 11.10
C SER A 129 23.96 -4.85 10.90
N ILE A 130 24.15 -5.29 9.64
CA ILE A 130 24.63 -6.64 9.33
C ILE A 130 26.11 -6.83 9.72
N LYS A 131 26.94 -5.78 9.62
CA LYS A 131 28.37 -5.84 9.96
C LYS A 131 28.68 -5.79 11.47
N LEU A 132 27.69 -5.46 12.30
CA LEU A 132 27.82 -5.35 13.76
C LEU A 132 27.38 -6.64 14.50
N ARG A 133 27.09 -7.70 13.75
CA ARG A 133 26.90 -9.08 14.23
C ARG A 133 28.02 -9.94 13.66
#